data_AF-A0A0C9XFZ8-F1
#
_entry.id   AF-A0A0C9XFZ8-F1
#
_cell.length_a   1.000
_cell.length_b   1.000
_cell.length_c   1.000
_cell.angle_alpha   90.00
_cell.angle_beta   90.00
_cell.angle_gamma   90.00
#
_symmetry.space_group_name_H-M   'P 1'
#
loop_
_entity.id
_entity.type
_entity.pdbx_description
1 polymer ?
#
loop_
_entity_poly.entity_id
_entity_poly.type
_entity_poly.pdbx_seq_one_letter_code
_entity_poly.pdbx_strand_id
1 'polypeptide(L)'
;MDATTKDPADNIDAARVNAFYIANTVHDFFYRYGFTEVAFNFQQYNFNRSGQEGDRVLLSVQHDGLKNANFATPADGQSGRCHLCSPSKYQPNRDAAFANGIIIHEFTHGLTNRLTGGGTASGLQPLEAKGLGEGWSDAVAEYIPILWAFQTSAPIQAFSAGVWVTGNTGRWYPNSTTYSSLKTLDKAHQIGTVWANILHHVNAALVDKYGFSTTAITNPDGSEGNIIFLHLLIDALALQPVNPTFVFARQAWIQADANRYNGANEEILWSTFANLGLGVGAADYNDSNLLPSHFKPVVIFRGQTELPPLVGTDICGVAPGWVVVVKVNPQTVVTLFGVRLFLLLSC
;
A
#
# COMPACT_ATOMS: atom_id res chain seq x y z
N MET A 1 22.07 4.02 25.69
CA MET A 1 23.28 4.46 24.98
C MET A 1 22.91 5.70 24.19
N ASP A 2 23.73 6.74 24.23
CA ASP A 2 23.44 8.02 23.59
C ASP A 2 23.96 8.02 22.14
N ALA A 3 23.05 7.88 21.17
CA ALA A 3 23.37 7.91 19.74
C ALA A 3 23.79 9.30 19.24
N THR A 4 23.85 10.33 20.12
CA THR A 4 24.25 11.69 19.76
C THR A 4 25.71 12.02 20.07
N THR A 5 26.47 11.09 20.67
CA THR A 5 27.85 11.33 21.13
C THR A 5 28.89 10.32 20.62
N LYS A 6 28.49 9.29 19.86
CA LYS A 6 29.37 8.25 19.31
C LYS A 6 29.17 8.08 17.80
N ASP A 7 30.24 7.74 17.07
CA ASP A 7 30.17 7.43 15.64
C ASP A 7 29.37 6.12 15.45
N PRO A 8 28.52 5.97 14.42
CA PRO A 8 27.84 4.72 14.09
C PRO A 8 28.69 3.45 14.21
N ALA A 9 29.96 3.49 13.80
CA ALA A 9 30.87 2.35 13.89
C ALA A 9 31.01 1.78 15.32
N ASP A 10 30.84 2.63 16.34
CA ASP A 10 30.95 2.24 17.75
C ASP A 10 29.68 1.52 18.28
N ASN A 11 28.59 1.49 17.51
CA ASN A 11 27.27 1.00 17.95
C ASN A 11 26.64 -0.04 17.00
N ILE A 12 27.43 -0.73 16.18
CA ILE A 12 26.95 -1.70 15.18
C ILE A 12 26.02 -2.78 15.76
N ASP A 13 26.29 -3.29 16.96
CA ASP A 13 25.45 -4.33 17.56
C ASP A 13 24.10 -3.78 18.03
N ALA A 14 24.05 -2.54 18.53
CA ALA A 14 22.79 -1.89 18.85
C ALA A 14 21.98 -1.62 17.58
N ALA A 15 22.64 -1.21 16.48
CA ALA A 15 22.01 -1.03 15.18
C ALA A 15 21.41 -2.35 14.66
N ARG A 16 22.15 -3.46 14.74
CA ARG A 16 21.66 -4.80 14.38
C ARG A 16 20.44 -5.20 15.18
N VAL A 17 20.47 -5.03 16.51
CA VAL A 17 19.36 -5.39 17.39
C VAL A 17 18.11 -4.56 17.09
N ASN A 18 18.24 -3.24 16.95
CA ASN A 18 17.09 -2.39 16.63
C ASN A 18 16.51 -2.73 15.26
N ALA A 19 17.35 -2.87 14.24
CA ALA A 19 16.89 -3.19 12.89
C ALA A 19 16.23 -4.58 12.83
N PHE A 20 16.77 -5.57 13.53
CA PHE A 20 16.17 -6.90 13.67
C PHE A 20 14.80 -6.83 14.37
N TYR A 21 14.70 -6.10 15.48
CA TYR A 21 13.44 -5.94 16.21
C TYR A 21 12.35 -5.31 15.34
N ILE A 22 12.67 -4.21 14.65
CA ILE A 22 11.70 -3.51 13.79
C ILE A 22 11.32 -4.36 12.57
N ALA A 23 12.29 -5.01 11.92
CA ALA A 23 12.03 -5.91 10.81
C ALA A 23 11.03 -7.03 11.16
N ASN A 24 11.24 -7.70 12.31
CA ASN A 24 10.33 -8.77 12.75
C ASN A 24 8.97 -8.22 13.22
N THR A 25 8.94 -7.05 13.85
CA THR A 25 7.68 -6.38 14.22
C THR A 25 6.85 -6.07 12.97
N VAL A 26 7.49 -5.55 11.92
CA VAL A 26 6.84 -5.24 10.64
C VAL A 26 6.38 -6.51 9.92
N HIS A 27 7.18 -7.58 9.94
CA HIS A 27 6.77 -8.89 9.45
C HIS A 27 5.48 -9.35 10.13
N ASP A 28 5.46 -9.41 11.46
CA ASP A 28 4.30 -9.94 12.20
C ASP A 28 3.08 -9.03 12.04
N PHE A 29 3.30 -7.72 11.92
CA PHE A 29 2.26 -6.74 11.61
C PHE A 29 1.62 -7.04 10.25
N PHE A 30 2.41 -7.12 9.17
CA PHE A 30 1.89 -7.43 7.84
C PHE A 30 1.23 -8.82 7.79
N TYR A 31 1.80 -9.81 8.48
CA TYR A 31 1.22 -11.14 8.59
C TYR A 31 -0.20 -11.11 9.15
N ARG A 32 -0.42 -10.37 10.25
CA ARG A 32 -1.74 -10.21 10.88
C ARG A 32 -2.79 -9.58 9.96
N TYR A 33 -2.36 -8.73 9.03
CA TYR A 33 -3.24 -8.09 8.05
C TYR A 33 -3.35 -8.85 6.72
N GLY A 34 -2.72 -10.02 6.59
CA GLY A 34 -2.94 -10.93 5.46
C GLY A 34 -1.72 -11.18 4.57
N PHE A 35 -0.57 -10.54 4.82
CA PHE A 35 0.68 -10.86 4.12
C PHE A 35 1.34 -12.11 4.72
N THR A 36 0.72 -13.24 4.39
CA THR A 36 1.04 -14.59 4.86
C THR A 36 1.84 -15.35 3.80
N GLU A 37 2.17 -16.62 4.06
CA GLU A 37 2.94 -17.45 3.15
C GLU A 37 2.26 -17.62 1.78
N VAL A 38 0.93 -17.83 1.75
CA VAL A 38 0.15 -17.89 0.50
C VAL A 38 0.08 -16.54 -0.23
N ALA A 39 0.33 -15.45 0.50
CA ALA A 39 0.40 -14.10 -0.03
C ALA A 39 1.86 -13.65 -0.27
N PHE A 40 2.79 -14.60 -0.40
CA PHE A 40 4.16 -14.38 -0.84
C PHE A 40 5.00 -13.54 0.13
N ASN A 41 4.81 -13.74 1.44
CA ASN A 41 5.64 -13.09 2.45
C ASN A 41 7.07 -13.63 2.47
N PHE A 42 7.92 -13.05 3.34
CA PHE A 42 9.34 -13.43 3.44
C PHE A 42 9.58 -14.30 4.68
N GLN A 43 9.74 -15.60 4.50
CA GLN A 43 9.99 -16.56 5.57
C GLN A 43 11.05 -17.59 5.17
N GLN A 44 11.94 -17.92 6.11
CA GLN A 44 12.90 -19.00 5.87
C GLN A 44 12.18 -20.36 5.74
N TYR A 45 11.11 -20.54 6.50
CA TYR A 45 10.32 -21.76 6.57
C TYR A 45 8.83 -21.38 6.61
N ASN A 46 8.03 -22.05 5.77
CA ASN A 46 6.59 -21.77 5.67
C ASN A 46 5.74 -22.76 6.48
N PHE A 47 6.36 -23.73 7.15
CA PHE A 47 5.68 -24.71 8.01
C PHE A 47 4.50 -25.41 7.30
N ASN A 48 4.67 -25.74 6.01
CA ASN A 48 3.66 -26.32 5.14
C ASN A 48 2.40 -25.45 4.90
N ARG A 49 2.47 -24.13 5.08
CA ARG A 49 1.36 -23.19 4.82
C ARG A 49 1.29 -22.65 3.39
N SER A 50 1.84 -23.37 2.41
CA SER A 50 1.99 -22.95 1.01
C SER A 50 3.03 -21.82 0.82
N GLY A 51 3.07 -21.19 -0.37
CA GLY A 51 4.11 -20.23 -0.75
C GLY A 51 5.46 -20.90 -1.05
N GLN A 52 6.42 -20.13 -1.55
CA GLN A 52 7.80 -20.57 -1.73
C GLN A 52 8.64 -20.11 -0.53
N GLU A 53 9.11 -21.06 0.29
CA GLU A 53 9.96 -20.75 1.44
C GLU A 53 11.42 -20.49 1.03
N GLY A 54 12.27 -20.21 2.02
CA GLY A 54 13.70 -19.99 1.80
C GLY A 54 14.05 -18.55 1.46
N ASP A 55 13.15 -17.62 1.74
CA ASP A 55 13.20 -16.26 1.23
C ASP A 55 13.18 -15.19 2.32
N ARG A 56 13.67 -15.51 3.51
CA ARG A 56 13.89 -14.54 4.59
C ARG A 56 14.58 -13.26 4.09
N VAL A 57 14.25 -12.12 4.68
CA VAL A 57 14.93 -10.85 4.36
C VAL A 57 16.38 -10.88 4.86
N LEU A 58 17.31 -10.48 3.99
CA LEU A 58 18.71 -10.22 4.34
C LEU A 58 18.87 -8.73 4.64
N LEU A 59 19.07 -8.40 5.92
CA LEU A 59 19.15 -7.02 6.41
C LEU A 59 20.59 -6.64 6.75
N SER A 60 21.13 -5.65 6.04
CA SER A 60 22.44 -5.05 6.31
C SER A 60 22.26 -3.71 6.98
N VAL A 61 22.89 -3.51 8.14
CA VAL A 61 23.01 -2.20 8.80
C VAL A 61 24.37 -1.59 8.52
N GLN A 62 24.47 -0.25 8.57
CA GLN A 62 25.71 0.50 8.30
C GLN A 62 26.37 0.07 6.99
N HIS A 63 25.57 -0.16 5.95
CA HIS A 63 26.04 -0.68 4.67
C HIS A 63 26.89 0.38 3.94
N ASP A 64 28.14 0.03 3.66
CA ASP A 64 29.10 0.89 2.98
C ASP A 64 28.70 1.17 1.51
N GLY A 65 29.08 2.34 1.00
CA GLY A 65 28.89 2.69 -0.41
C GLY A 65 27.46 3.10 -0.79
N LEU A 66 26.50 3.06 0.13
CA LEU A 66 25.16 3.59 -0.05
C LEU A 66 25.00 4.99 0.54
N LYS A 67 24.33 5.87 -0.21
CA LYS A 67 23.96 7.22 0.24
C LYS A 67 22.57 7.28 0.89
N ASN A 68 21.81 6.19 0.79
CA ASN A 68 20.44 6.06 1.29
C ASN A 68 20.15 4.59 1.65
N ALA A 69 18.96 4.31 2.18
CA ALA A 69 18.46 2.96 2.32
C ALA A 69 17.87 2.42 0.99
N ASN A 70 17.71 1.10 0.88
CA ASN A 70 16.96 0.45 -0.19
C ASN A 70 16.47 -0.94 0.21
N PHE A 71 15.47 -1.43 -0.52
CA PHE A 71 15.01 -2.81 -0.50
C PHE A 71 14.91 -3.39 -1.90
N ALA A 72 15.68 -4.44 -2.18
CA ALA A 72 15.51 -5.24 -3.39
C ALA A 72 14.50 -6.37 -3.14
N THR A 73 13.41 -6.36 -3.90
CA THR A 73 12.34 -7.37 -3.82
C THR A 73 12.39 -8.30 -5.03
N PRO A 74 12.95 -9.51 -4.91
CA PRO A 74 12.79 -10.54 -5.93
C PRO A 74 11.45 -11.29 -5.76
N ALA A 75 11.14 -12.17 -6.72
CA ALA A 75 9.95 -13.03 -6.66
C ALA A 75 9.95 -13.95 -5.42
N ASP A 76 8.78 -14.53 -5.14
CA ASP A 76 8.56 -15.50 -4.06
C ASP A 76 9.59 -16.64 -4.10
N GLY A 77 10.10 -17.04 -2.93
CA GLY A 77 11.17 -18.05 -2.82
C GLY A 77 12.59 -17.51 -2.99
N GLN A 78 12.75 -16.19 -3.15
CA GLN A 78 14.06 -15.54 -3.14
C GLN A 78 14.13 -14.45 -2.08
N SER A 79 15.21 -14.43 -1.30
CA SER A 79 15.41 -13.46 -0.23
C SER A 79 15.38 -12.02 -0.72
N GLY A 80 14.48 -11.22 -0.13
CA GLY A 80 14.57 -9.76 -0.17
C GLY A 80 15.87 -9.27 0.46
N ARG A 81 16.43 -8.18 -0.04
CA ARG A 81 17.67 -7.59 0.50
C ARG A 81 17.42 -6.15 0.90
N CYS A 82 17.55 -5.86 2.19
CA CYS A 82 17.42 -4.51 2.73
C CYS A 82 18.81 -4.01 3.15
N HIS A 83 19.13 -2.79 2.75
CA HIS A 83 20.39 -2.14 3.10
C HIS A 83 20.10 -0.80 3.75
N LEU A 84 20.59 -0.61 4.97
CA LEU A 84 20.50 0.64 5.72
C LEU A 84 21.88 1.29 5.77
N CYS A 85 21.98 2.52 5.31
CA CYS A 85 23.23 3.28 5.33
C CYS A 85 23.41 4.09 6.63
N SER A 86 24.64 4.48 6.92
CA SER A 86 24.96 5.52 7.91
C SER A 86 25.44 6.78 7.18
N PRO A 87 24.55 7.69 6.77
CA PRO A 87 24.94 8.83 5.96
C PRO A 87 25.85 9.77 6.74
N SER A 88 26.96 10.16 6.11
CA SER A 88 27.99 11.02 6.70
C SER A 88 27.61 12.51 6.75
N LYS A 89 26.32 12.82 6.92
CA LYS A 89 25.75 14.18 6.78
C LYS A 89 25.82 14.99 8.07
N TYR A 90 25.87 14.32 9.23
CA TYR A 90 25.87 14.93 10.56
C TYR A 90 27.12 14.53 11.34
N GLN A 91 27.50 15.31 12.35
CA GLN A 91 28.58 14.94 13.26
C GLN A 91 28.08 14.93 14.71
N PRO A 92 28.01 13.76 15.38
CA PRO A 92 28.27 12.43 14.81
C PRO A 92 27.24 12.02 13.75
N ASN A 93 27.63 11.08 12.88
CA ASN A 93 26.75 10.55 11.83
C ASN A 93 25.49 9.91 12.46
N ARG A 94 24.36 9.99 11.78
CA ARG A 94 23.09 9.40 12.26
C ARG A 94 22.82 8.12 11.48
N ASP A 95 22.84 6.99 12.18
CA ASP A 95 22.66 5.67 11.58
C ASP A 95 21.18 5.41 11.26
N ALA A 96 20.87 5.07 10.00
CA ALA A 96 19.51 4.79 9.56
C ALA A 96 18.87 3.59 10.27
N ALA A 97 19.68 2.70 10.86
CA ALA A 97 19.20 1.60 11.68
C ALA A 97 18.44 2.05 12.95
N PHE A 98 18.56 3.31 13.37
CA PHE A 98 17.76 3.88 14.48
C PHE A 98 16.59 4.75 14.03
N ALA A 99 16.41 4.92 12.72
CA ALA A 99 15.25 5.59 12.15
C ALA A 99 14.22 4.56 11.70
N ASN A 100 13.40 4.10 12.64
CA ASN A 100 12.45 3.00 12.41
C ASN A 100 11.56 3.22 11.18
N GLY A 101 11.14 4.46 10.91
CA GLY A 101 10.38 4.80 9.70
C GLY A 101 11.10 4.45 8.39
N ILE A 102 12.42 4.62 8.31
CA ILE A 102 13.18 4.19 7.13
C ILE A 102 13.13 2.68 6.98
N ILE A 103 13.29 1.91 8.07
CA ILE A 103 13.22 0.45 8.02
C ILE A 103 11.84 -0.01 7.55
N ILE A 104 10.78 0.61 8.08
CA ILE A 104 9.40 0.29 7.73
C ILE A 104 9.12 0.63 6.25
N HIS A 105 9.61 1.78 5.77
CA HIS A 105 9.49 2.19 4.38
C HIS A 105 10.11 1.13 3.46
N GLU A 106 11.35 0.74 3.72
CA GLU A 106 12.04 -0.27 2.93
C GLU A 106 11.33 -1.63 2.96
N PHE A 107 10.86 -2.08 4.12
CA PHE A 107 10.12 -3.34 4.21
C PHE A 107 8.75 -3.29 3.50
N THR A 108 8.15 -2.11 3.39
CA THR A 108 6.91 -1.91 2.64
C THR A 108 7.11 -2.04 1.13
N HIS A 109 8.32 -1.76 0.61
CA HIS A 109 8.65 -2.14 -0.78
C HIS A 109 8.63 -3.65 -0.99
N GLY A 110 9.03 -4.43 0.01
CA GLY A 110 8.88 -5.89 0.02
C GLY A 110 7.43 -6.30 -0.16
N LEU A 111 6.55 -5.80 0.73
CA LEU A 111 5.11 -6.04 0.71
C LEU A 111 4.46 -5.66 -0.63
N THR A 112 4.65 -4.42 -1.06
CA THR A 112 3.96 -3.84 -2.23
C THR A 112 4.36 -4.54 -3.53
N ASN A 113 5.64 -4.88 -3.69
CA ASN A 113 6.11 -5.61 -4.86
C ASN A 113 5.69 -7.09 -4.84
N ARG A 114 5.68 -7.76 -3.67
CA ARG A 114 5.23 -9.16 -3.58
C ARG A 114 3.73 -9.29 -3.83
N LEU A 115 2.89 -8.41 -3.29
CA LEU A 115 1.45 -8.49 -3.50
C LEU A 115 1.02 -8.05 -4.91
N THR A 116 1.56 -6.93 -5.40
CA THR A 116 1.18 -6.41 -6.72
C THR A 116 1.69 -7.33 -7.82
N GLY A 117 0.77 -7.96 -8.55
CA GLY A 117 1.14 -8.91 -9.60
C GLY A 117 1.50 -10.31 -9.08
N GLY A 118 1.09 -10.66 -7.86
CA GLY A 118 1.00 -12.05 -7.39
C GLY A 118 2.33 -12.77 -7.21
N GLY A 119 3.21 -12.24 -6.37
CA GLY A 119 4.47 -12.88 -5.96
C GLY A 119 5.62 -12.77 -6.95
N THR A 120 5.37 -12.18 -8.13
CA THR A 120 6.38 -12.03 -9.20
C THR A 120 7.40 -10.93 -8.91
N ALA A 121 7.06 -9.96 -8.05
CA ALA A 121 7.84 -8.76 -7.79
C ALA A 121 8.13 -7.89 -9.03
N SER A 122 7.34 -8.06 -10.10
CA SER A 122 7.42 -7.26 -11.33
C SER A 122 6.21 -6.34 -11.52
N GLY A 123 5.45 -6.11 -10.45
CA GLY A 123 4.18 -5.38 -10.47
C GLY A 123 4.26 -3.86 -10.51
N LEU A 124 5.42 -3.25 -10.18
CA LEU A 124 5.57 -1.80 -10.01
C LEU A 124 6.78 -1.27 -10.81
N GLN A 125 6.69 -1.29 -12.14
CA GLN A 125 7.84 -1.00 -13.01
C GLN A 125 7.83 0.37 -13.70
N PRO A 126 6.71 0.85 -14.29
CA PRO A 126 6.62 2.21 -14.82
C PRO A 126 6.77 3.26 -13.72
N LEU A 127 7.11 4.49 -14.13
CA LEU A 127 7.39 5.58 -13.21
C LEU A 127 6.22 5.87 -12.25
N GLU A 128 4.99 5.92 -12.75
CA GLU A 128 3.79 6.14 -11.92
C GLU A 128 3.59 5.00 -10.90
N ALA A 129 3.70 3.75 -11.34
CA ALA A 129 3.57 2.58 -10.47
C ALA A 129 4.69 2.50 -9.40
N LYS A 130 5.92 2.85 -9.77
CA LYS A 130 7.03 3.01 -8.81
C LYS A 130 6.71 4.09 -7.79
N GLY A 131 6.16 5.21 -8.24
CA GLY A 131 5.72 6.28 -7.37
C GLY A 131 4.62 5.85 -6.40
N LEU A 132 3.63 5.06 -6.85
CA LEU A 132 2.67 4.44 -5.94
C LEU A 132 3.38 3.56 -4.88
N GLY A 133 4.38 2.78 -5.31
CA GLY A 133 5.30 2.03 -4.44
C GLY A 133 5.89 2.88 -3.32
N GLU A 134 6.52 4.01 -3.67
CA GLU A 134 7.05 5.00 -2.71
C GLU A 134 5.95 5.55 -1.79
N GLY A 135 4.76 5.82 -2.32
CA GLY A 135 3.65 6.38 -1.55
C GLY A 135 3.05 5.41 -0.52
N TRP A 136 2.92 4.12 -0.85
CA TRP A 136 2.56 3.10 0.14
C TRP A 136 3.64 2.95 1.21
N SER A 137 4.92 2.95 0.80
CA SER A 137 6.05 2.84 1.72
C SER A 137 6.14 4.02 2.68
N ASP A 138 5.97 5.26 2.20
CA ASP A 138 5.83 6.43 3.06
C ASP A 138 4.62 6.24 3.98
N ALA A 139 3.41 6.05 3.45
CA ALA A 139 2.20 5.94 4.27
C ALA A 139 2.36 4.95 5.43
N VAL A 140 2.80 3.72 5.19
CA VAL A 140 3.02 2.71 6.25
C VAL A 140 4.14 3.11 7.21
N ALA A 141 5.25 3.65 6.71
CA ALA A 141 6.37 4.14 7.51
C ALA A 141 6.02 5.29 8.43
N GLU A 142 5.02 6.08 8.06
CA GLU A 142 4.48 7.15 8.89
C GLU A 142 3.49 6.55 9.89
N TYR A 143 2.63 5.61 9.46
CA TYR A 143 1.61 5.00 10.29
C TYR A 143 2.15 4.20 11.47
N ILE A 144 3.11 3.31 11.27
CA ILE A 144 3.55 2.43 12.38
C ILE A 144 4.19 3.22 13.55
N PRO A 145 5.04 4.23 13.31
CA PRO A 145 5.51 5.14 14.36
C PRO A 145 4.41 6.08 14.90
N ILE A 146 3.46 6.52 14.05
CA ILE A 146 2.30 7.32 14.47
C ILE A 146 1.35 6.51 15.39
N LEU A 147 1.16 5.22 15.13
CA LEU A 147 0.42 4.27 15.96
C LEU A 147 1.07 4.11 17.35
N TRP A 148 2.37 4.38 17.47
CA TRP A 148 3.09 4.41 18.74
C TRP A 148 3.06 5.77 19.44
N ALA A 149 2.66 6.88 18.80
CA ALA A 149 2.81 8.17 19.47
C ALA A 149 1.89 9.37 19.09
N PHE A 150 1.25 9.49 17.90
CA PHE A 150 0.81 10.84 17.47
C PHE A 150 -0.50 11.05 16.68
N GLN A 151 -1.30 10.04 16.31
CA GLN A 151 -2.58 10.31 15.60
C GLN A 151 -3.80 9.69 16.28
N THR A 152 -4.22 10.30 17.39
CA THR A 152 -5.43 9.91 18.15
C THR A 152 -6.67 10.73 17.78
N SER A 153 -6.62 11.60 16.75
CA SER A 153 -7.73 12.47 16.33
C SER A 153 -7.65 12.91 14.85
N ALA A 154 -8.75 13.51 14.36
CA ALA A 154 -8.99 13.87 12.96
C ALA A 154 -7.98 14.85 12.30
N PRO A 155 -7.38 15.83 13.00
CA PRO A 155 -6.35 16.67 12.39
C PRO A 155 -5.08 15.85 12.13
N ILE A 156 -4.65 15.78 10.86
CA ILE A 156 -3.36 15.16 10.50
C ILE A 156 -2.26 16.07 11.04
N GLN A 157 -1.49 15.58 12.02
CA GLN A 157 -0.32 16.30 12.52
C GLN A 157 0.79 16.29 11.46
N ALA A 158 1.50 17.42 11.34
CA ALA A 158 2.60 17.53 10.40
C ALA A 158 3.67 16.48 10.70
N PHE A 159 3.93 15.59 9.74
CA PHE A 159 4.89 14.50 9.91
C PHE A 159 5.73 14.32 8.64
N SER A 160 6.91 13.73 8.82
CA SER A 160 7.74 13.22 7.74
C SER A 160 8.69 12.12 8.24
N ALA A 161 8.72 10.98 7.56
CA ALA A 161 9.62 9.88 7.91
C ALA A 161 11.09 10.24 7.63
N GLY A 162 12.03 9.79 8.47
CA GLY A 162 13.47 9.88 8.18
C GLY A 162 14.10 11.29 8.29
N VAL A 163 13.37 12.31 8.79
CA VAL A 163 13.91 13.66 9.03
C VAL A 163 15.10 13.64 9.98
N TRP A 164 15.10 12.77 10.99
CA TRP A 164 16.23 12.66 11.90
C TRP A 164 17.52 12.27 11.17
N VAL A 165 17.49 11.35 10.21
CA VAL A 165 18.69 10.90 9.48
C VAL A 165 19.06 11.83 8.33
N THR A 166 18.06 12.33 7.61
CA THR A 166 18.25 13.06 6.36
C THR A 166 18.26 14.59 6.55
N GLY A 167 17.75 15.10 7.66
CA GLY A 167 17.57 16.52 7.95
C GLY A 167 16.32 17.15 7.36
N ASN A 168 16.07 16.86 6.08
CA ASN A 168 14.89 17.28 5.35
C ASN A 168 14.66 16.29 4.21
N THR A 169 13.50 15.65 4.21
CA THR A 169 13.07 14.72 3.15
C THR A 169 12.38 15.42 1.99
N GLY A 170 11.89 16.65 2.20
CA GLY A 170 10.99 17.33 1.27
C GLY A 170 9.60 16.68 1.14
N ARG A 171 9.26 15.70 1.99
CA ARG A 171 8.00 14.95 1.96
C ARG A 171 7.29 15.07 3.29
N TRP A 172 6.60 16.19 3.47
CA TRP A 172 5.81 16.47 4.67
C TRP A 172 4.33 16.25 4.38
N TYR A 173 3.59 15.75 5.37
CA TYR A 173 2.17 15.47 5.27
C TYR A 173 1.40 16.09 6.45
N PRO A 174 0.17 16.57 6.26
CA PRO A 174 -0.50 16.70 4.96
C PRO A 174 0.17 17.80 4.12
N ASN A 175 -0.01 17.75 2.80
CA ASN A 175 0.45 18.78 1.88
C ASN A 175 -0.62 19.09 0.81
N SER A 176 -0.31 20.04 -0.09
CA SER A 176 -1.27 20.55 -1.08
C SER A 176 -1.28 19.78 -2.41
N THR A 177 -0.64 18.62 -2.50
CA THR A 177 -0.61 17.85 -3.75
C THR A 177 -1.97 17.19 -4.03
N THR A 178 -2.35 17.20 -5.30
CA THR A 178 -3.53 16.54 -5.87
C THR A 178 -3.13 15.65 -7.04
N TYR A 179 -4.06 14.87 -7.59
CA TYR A 179 -3.80 14.02 -8.75
C TYR A 179 -3.15 14.78 -9.93
N SER A 180 -3.53 16.03 -10.17
CA SER A 180 -2.97 16.85 -11.23
C SER A 180 -1.54 17.33 -11.01
N SER A 181 -1.05 17.24 -9.77
CA SER A 181 0.37 17.47 -9.48
C SER A 181 1.27 16.51 -10.27
N LEU A 182 0.78 15.30 -10.59
CA LEU A 182 1.53 14.30 -11.36
C LEU A 182 1.99 14.77 -12.76
N LYS A 183 1.33 15.80 -13.34
CA LYS A 183 1.70 16.34 -14.67
C LYS A 183 3.14 16.82 -14.77
N THR A 184 3.73 17.25 -13.65
CA THR A 184 5.05 17.90 -13.63
C THR A 184 6.10 17.10 -12.87
N LEU A 185 5.74 15.95 -12.30
CA LEU A 185 6.63 15.14 -11.47
C LEU A 185 7.29 14.04 -12.29
N ASP A 186 8.61 13.93 -12.20
CA ASP A 186 9.42 13.01 -13.01
C ASP A 186 10.20 12.00 -12.16
N LYS A 187 10.03 12.02 -10.83
CA LYS A 187 10.68 11.09 -9.89
C LYS A 187 9.66 10.32 -9.08
N ALA A 188 9.91 9.01 -8.93
CA ALA A 188 9.05 8.11 -8.15
C ALA A 188 8.77 8.67 -6.74
N HIS A 189 9.78 9.13 -6.01
CA HIS A 189 9.59 9.71 -4.67
C HIS A 189 8.65 10.94 -4.66
N GLN A 190 8.70 11.79 -5.69
CA GLN A 190 7.80 12.95 -5.76
C GLN A 190 6.37 12.52 -6.08
N ILE A 191 6.21 11.55 -6.97
CA ILE A 191 4.91 10.94 -7.29
C ILE A 191 4.34 10.25 -6.05
N GLY A 192 5.18 9.54 -5.29
CA GLY A 192 4.82 8.88 -4.04
C GLY A 192 4.29 9.85 -2.99
N THR A 193 4.83 11.07 -2.93
CA THR A 193 4.27 12.13 -2.08
C THR A 193 2.80 12.39 -2.35
N VAL A 194 2.35 12.33 -3.61
CA VAL A 194 0.93 12.54 -3.95
C VAL A 194 0.08 11.38 -3.40
N TRP A 195 0.54 10.14 -3.58
CA TRP A 195 -0.20 8.97 -3.14
C TRP A 195 -0.24 8.82 -1.61
N ALA A 196 0.90 9.00 -0.94
CA ALA A 196 0.97 9.01 0.51
C ALA A 196 0.04 10.08 1.11
N ASN A 197 0.02 11.30 0.54
CA ASN A 197 -0.89 12.36 0.98
C ASN A 197 -2.36 11.91 0.88
N ILE A 198 -2.75 11.29 -0.24
CA ILE A 198 -4.09 10.71 -0.40
C ILE A 198 -4.39 9.68 0.67
N LEU A 199 -3.49 8.72 0.90
CA LEU A 199 -3.69 7.69 1.92
C LEU A 199 -3.78 8.28 3.34
N HIS A 200 -3.05 9.36 3.62
CA HIS A 200 -3.14 10.07 4.89
C HIS A 200 -4.51 10.66 5.15
N HIS A 201 -5.11 11.27 4.12
CA HIS A 201 -6.48 11.75 4.20
C HIS A 201 -7.50 10.59 4.30
N VAL A 202 -7.27 9.46 3.64
CA VAL A 202 -8.17 8.27 3.72
C VAL A 202 -8.20 7.74 5.15
N ASN A 203 -7.03 7.51 5.76
CA ASN A 203 -6.98 7.07 7.15
C ASN A 203 -7.61 8.10 8.09
N ALA A 204 -7.32 9.39 7.93
CA ALA A 204 -7.87 10.44 8.78
C ALA A 204 -9.41 10.44 8.74
N ALA A 205 -10.00 10.31 7.55
CA ALA A 205 -11.45 10.24 7.39
C ALA A 205 -12.07 8.96 8.00
N LEU A 206 -11.37 7.82 7.88
CA LEU A 206 -11.81 6.57 8.51
C LEU A 206 -11.72 6.66 10.04
N VAL A 207 -10.62 7.20 10.59
CA VAL A 207 -10.42 7.40 12.02
C VAL A 207 -11.43 8.40 12.60
N ASP A 208 -11.75 9.47 11.88
CA ASP A 208 -12.78 10.42 12.28
C ASP A 208 -14.15 9.74 12.45
N LYS A 209 -14.51 8.84 11.52
CA LYS A 209 -15.80 8.13 11.58
C LYS A 209 -15.83 6.99 12.60
N TYR A 210 -14.77 6.17 12.65
CA TYR A 210 -14.76 4.90 13.38
C TYR A 210 -13.90 4.90 14.65
N GLY A 211 -13.24 6.02 14.95
CA GLY A 211 -12.29 6.11 16.05
C GLY A 211 -10.93 5.49 15.74
N PHE A 212 -10.05 5.54 16.73
CA PHE A 212 -8.66 5.07 16.63
C PHE A 212 -8.39 3.92 17.60
N SER A 213 -7.83 2.82 17.10
CA SER A 213 -7.33 1.72 17.94
C SER A 213 -5.86 1.92 18.28
N THR A 214 -5.54 1.95 19.57
CA THR A 214 -4.16 1.93 20.07
C THR A 214 -3.48 0.57 19.96
N THR A 215 -4.23 -0.47 19.55
CA THR A 215 -3.73 -1.84 19.45
C THR A 215 -3.71 -2.38 18.02
N ALA A 216 -4.00 -1.54 17.01
CA ALA A 216 -4.08 -1.95 15.60
C ALA A 216 -2.85 -2.73 15.11
N ILE A 217 -1.64 -2.42 15.61
CA ILE A 217 -0.41 -3.13 15.23
C ILE A 217 -0.44 -4.62 15.63
N THR A 218 -1.05 -4.94 16.77
CA THR A 218 -1.04 -6.29 17.35
C THR A 218 -2.39 -6.98 17.27
N ASN A 219 -3.48 -6.23 17.05
CA ASN A 219 -4.84 -6.71 16.96
C ASN A 219 -5.54 -6.15 15.70
N PRO A 220 -5.70 -6.97 14.64
CA PRO A 220 -6.35 -6.56 13.40
C PRO A 220 -7.88 -6.75 13.41
N ASP A 221 -8.47 -7.25 14.50
CA ASP A 221 -9.87 -7.71 14.51
C ASP A 221 -10.89 -6.61 14.89
N GLY A 222 -10.39 -5.41 15.23
CA GLY A 222 -11.22 -4.27 15.59
C GLY A 222 -11.95 -3.63 14.41
N SER A 223 -12.88 -2.73 14.71
CA SER A 223 -13.68 -1.98 13.73
C SER A 223 -13.27 -0.51 13.63
N GLU A 224 -12.19 -0.12 14.30
CA GLU A 224 -11.66 1.24 14.32
C GLU A 224 -11.08 1.64 12.95
N GLY A 225 -11.07 2.94 12.67
CA GLY A 225 -10.78 3.46 11.34
C GLY A 225 -9.37 3.16 10.83
N ASN A 226 -8.39 3.16 11.74
CA ASN A 226 -7.02 2.78 11.39
C ASN A 226 -6.87 1.27 11.14
N ILE A 227 -7.69 0.42 11.76
CA ILE A 227 -7.73 -1.02 11.44
C ILE A 227 -8.36 -1.24 10.07
N ILE A 228 -9.48 -0.55 9.78
CA ILE A 228 -10.12 -0.57 8.47
C ILE A 228 -9.14 -0.12 7.38
N PHE A 229 -8.46 1.01 7.58
CA PHE A 229 -7.46 1.52 6.66
C PHE A 229 -6.38 0.49 6.33
N LEU A 230 -5.83 -0.18 7.34
CA LEU A 230 -4.76 -1.16 7.16
C LEU A 230 -5.23 -2.41 6.41
N HIS A 231 -6.44 -2.91 6.69
CA HIS A 231 -7.03 -3.99 5.89
C HIS A 231 -7.22 -3.57 4.43
N LEU A 232 -7.77 -2.38 4.18
CA LEU A 232 -7.96 -1.87 2.82
C LEU A 232 -6.63 -1.69 2.09
N LEU A 233 -5.58 -1.23 2.77
CA LEU A 233 -4.25 -1.06 2.20
C LEU A 233 -3.70 -2.39 1.68
N ILE A 234 -3.74 -3.45 2.49
CA ILE A 234 -3.20 -4.76 2.10
C ILE A 234 -4.08 -5.43 1.03
N ASP A 235 -5.40 -5.39 1.20
CA ASP A 235 -6.34 -6.00 0.25
C ASP A 235 -6.26 -5.33 -1.12
N ALA A 236 -6.14 -4.00 -1.19
CA ALA A 236 -6.05 -3.28 -2.45
C ALA A 236 -4.79 -3.65 -3.24
N LEU A 237 -3.66 -3.89 -2.56
CA LEU A 237 -2.42 -4.32 -3.21
C LEU A 237 -2.57 -5.69 -3.91
N ALA A 238 -3.37 -6.59 -3.33
CA ALA A 238 -3.65 -7.89 -3.92
C ALA A 238 -4.66 -7.83 -5.09
N LEU A 239 -5.49 -6.78 -5.16
CA LEU A 239 -6.55 -6.63 -6.16
C LEU A 239 -6.13 -5.83 -7.39
N GLN A 240 -5.18 -4.90 -7.23
CA GLN A 240 -4.79 -3.99 -8.30
C GLN A 240 -4.05 -4.72 -9.45
N PRO A 241 -4.15 -4.22 -10.70
CA PRO A 241 -3.44 -4.81 -11.82
C PRO A 241 -1.92 -4.63 -11.67
N VAL A 242 -1.16 -5.40 -12.45
CA VAL A 242 0.27 -5.14 -12.68
C VAL A 242 0.42 -3.75 -13.30
N ASN A 243 1.37 -2.99 -12.77
CA ASN A 243 1.69 -1.61 -13.15
C ASN A 243 0.46 -0.68 -13.09
N PRO A 244 -0.16 -0.55 -11.90
CA PRO A 244 -1.35 0.26 -11.74
C PRO A 244 -1.04 1.75 -11.94
N THR A 245 -2.01 2.49 -12.45
CA THR A 245 -2.08 3.96 -12.36
C THR A 245 -2.75 4.35 -11.04
N PHE A 246 -2.71 5.63 -10.66
CA PHE A 246 -3.44 6.15 -9.49
C PHE A 246 -4.94 5.83 -9.57
N VAL A 247 -5.53 5.92 -10.76
CA VAL A 247 -6.95 5.60 -10.99
C VAL A 247 -7.24 4.13 -10.69
N PHE A 248 -6.37 3.21 -11.14
CA PHE A 248 -6.51 1.79 -10.84
C PHE A 248 -6.24 1.47 -9.37
N ALA A 249 -5.24 2.11 -8.75
CA ALA A 249 -4.97 1.96 -7.33
C ALA A 249 -6.18 2.39 -6.49
N ARG A 250 -6.79 3.55 -6.77
CA ARG A 250 -8.05 3.98 -6.15
C ARG A 250 -9.16 2.95 -6.33
N GLN A 251 -9.37 2.45 -7.54
CA GLN A 251 -10.40 1.45 -7.80
C GLN A 251 -10.18 0.18 -6.97
N ALA A 252 -8.93 -0.24 -6.79
CA ALA A 252 -8.60 -1.38 -5.92
C ALA A 252 -8.96 -1.12 -4.45
N TRP A 253 -8.80 0.11 -3.93
CA TRP A 253 -9.25 0.48 -2.58
C TRP A 253 -10.77 0.40 -2.42
N ILE A 254 -11.53 0.91 -3.39
CA ILE A 254 -13.00 0.80 -3.40
C ILE A 254 -13.43 -0.67 -3.48
N GLN A 255 -12.75 -1.48 -4.31
CA GLN A 255 -13.04 -2.91 -4.42
C GLN A 255 -12.68 -3.70 -3.17
N ALA A 256 -11.58 -3.34 -2.49
CA ALA A 256 -11.21 -3.92 -1.20
C ALA A 256 -12.33 -3.69 -0.16
N ASP A 257 -12.88 -2.47 -0.12
CA ASP A 257 -14.00 -2.14 0.76
C ASP A 257 -15.28 -2.92 0.41
N ALA A 258 -15.58 -3.04 -0.88
CA ALA A 258 -16.68 -3.86 -1.37
C ALA A 258 -16.52 -5.34 -0.95
N ASN A 259 -15.30 -5.88 -1.01
CA ASN A 259 -15.03 -7.28 -0.68
C ASN A 259 -15.09 -7.56 0.83
N ARG A 260 -14.45 -6.70 1.64
CA ARG A 260 -14.28 -6.94 3.08
C ARG A 260 -15.43 -6.39 3.92
N TYR A 261 -15.85 -5.16 3.63
CA TYR A 261 -16.84 -4.42 4.41
C TYR A 261 -18.16 -4.26 3.67
N ASN A 262 -18.37 -5.05 2.62
CA ASN A 262 -19.55 -5.01 1.77
C ASN A 262 -19.81 -3.61 1.19
N GLY A 263 -18.78 -2.75 1.08
CA GLY A 263 -18.85 -1.37 0.59
C GLY A 263 -19.26 -0.32 1.64
N ALA A 264 -19.21 -0.63 2.94
CA ALA A 264 -19.69 0.26 4.00
C ALA A 264 -18.94 1.62 4.08
N ASN A 265 -17.76 1.72 3.48
CA ASN A 265 -16.91 2.91 3.50
C ASN A 265 -16.83 3.61 2.14
N GLU A 266 -17.57 3.15 1.13
CA GLU A 266 -17.52 3.65 -0.25
C GLU A 266 -17.68 5.18 -0.33
N GLU A 267 -18.64 5.76 0.40
CA GLU A 267 -18.85 7.21 0.44
C GLU A 267 -17.64 7.97 0.98
N ILE A 268 -17.03 7.49 2.06
CA ILE A 268 -15.85 8.11 2.67
C ILE A 268 -14.68 8.04 1.70
N LEU A 269 -14.45 6.86 1.12
CA LEU A 269 -13.33 6.63 0.22
C LEU A 269 -13.47 7.53 -1.02
N TRP A 270 -14.61 7.51 -1.69
CA TRP A 270 -14.85 8.38 -2.86
C TRP A 270 -14.74 9.85 -2.53
N SER A 271 -15.33 10.29 -1.41
CA SER A 271 -15.26 11.69 -0.97
C SER A 271 -13.82 12.12 -0.76
N THR A 272 -13.02 11.30 -0.09
CA THR A 272 -11.61 11.60 0.16
C THR A 272 -10.79 11.61 -1.13
N PHE A 273 -10.93 10.60 -2.00
CA PHE A 273 -10.21 10.56 -3.26
C PHE A 273 -10.59 11.75 -4.17
N ALA A 274 -11.88 12.07 -4.28
CA ALA A 274 -12.37 13.20 -5.05
C ALA A 274 -11.88 14.55 -4.51
N ASN A 275 -11.80 14.73 -3.18
CA ASN A 275 -11.25 15.95 -2.58
C ASN A 275 -9.79 16.21 -2.95
N LEU A 276 -9.04 15.18 -3.35
CA LEU A 276 -7.65 15.27 -3.80
C LEU A 276 -7.52 15.09 -5.32
N GLY A 277 -8.60 15.33 -6.06
CA GLY A 277 -8.63 15.32 -7.52
C GLY A 277 -8.74 13.95 -8.16
N LEU A 278 -8.90 12.88 -7.39
CA LEU A 278 -8.98 11.50 -7.87
C LEU A 278 -10.42 10.96 -7.88
N GLY A 279 -11.41 11.80 -8.17
CA GLY A 279 -12.83 11.45 -8.31
C GLY A 279 -13.17 10.72 -9.62
N VAL A 280 -14.45 10.47 -9.87
CA VAL A 280 -14.93 9.58 -10.95
C VAL A 280 -14.38 9.97 -12.34
N GLY A 281 -14.28 11.27 -12.62
CA GLY A 281 -13.82 11.77 -13.92
C GLY A 281 -12.30 11.98 -14.02
N ALA A 282 -11.52 11.55 -13.03
CA ALA A 282 -10.07 11.76 -13.03
C ALA A 282 -9.40 10.91 -14.12
N ALA A 283 -8.72 11.57 -15.05
CA ALA A 283 -8.02 10.93 -16.17
C ALA A 283 -6.91 11.83 -16.69
N ASP A 284 -5.85 11.23 -17.24
CA ASP A 284 -4.71 11.94 -17.84
C ASP A 284 -4.11 13.02 -16.91
N TYR A 285 -4.05 12.72 -15.61
CA TYR A 285 -3.59 13.64 -14.57
C TYR A 285 -4.43 14.93 -14.48
N ASN A 286 -5.69 14.92 -14.91
CA ASN A 286 -6.64 15.99 -14.68
C ASN A 286 -7.47 15.66 -13.44
N ASP A 287 -7.54 16.63 -12.52
CA ASP A 287 -8.32 16.49 -11.31
C ASP A 287 -9.82 16.34 -11.64
N SER A 288 -10.50 15.51 -10.88
CA SER A 288 -11.95 15.45 -10.81
C SER A 288 -12.38 15.36 -9.36
N ASN A 289 -13.29 16.25 -8.97
CA ASN A 289 -13.91 16.21 -7.64
C ASN A 289 -15.33 15.59 -7.71
N LEU A 290 -15.65 14.93 -8.83
CA LEU A 290 -16.95 14.29 -9.02
C LEU A 290 -17.05 13.02 -8.19
N LEU A 291 -18.15 12.91 -7.45
CA LEU A 291 -18.55 11.70 -6.74
C LEU A 291 -19.43 10.82 -7.65
N PRO A 292 -19.52 9.51 -7.39
CA PRO A 292 -20.54 8.67 -7.98
C PRO A 292 -21.95 9.22 -7.72
N SER A 293 -22.88 9.00 -8.66
CA SER A 293 -24.27 9.46 -8.49
C SER A 293 -25.01 8.74 -7.35
N HIS A 294 -24.53 7.56 -6.94
CA HIS A 294 -25.04 6.78 -5.82
C HIS A 294 -23.88 6.06 -5.13
N PHE A 295 -23.95 5.98 -3.80
CA PHE A 295 -23.12 5.08 -3.00
C PHE A 295 -23.95 3.80 -2.76
N LYS A 296 -23.55 2.69 -3.41
CA LYS A 296 -24.32 1.42 -3.61
C LYS A 296 -25.66 1.55 -4.38
N PRO A 297 -26.12 0.48 -5.11
CA PRO A 297 -25.62 -0.91 -5.12
C PRO A 297 -25.06 -1.41 -6.47
N VAL A 298 -24.01 -2.24 -6.43
CA VAL A 298 -23.76 -3.27 -7.45
C VAL A 298 -24.01 -4.64 -6.82
N VAL A 299 -24.92 -5.39 -7.42
CA VAL A 299 -25.34 -6.73 -7.00
C VAL A 299 -24.14 -7.68 -7.02
N ILE A 300 -23.80 -8.25 -5.87
CA ILE A 300 -22.89 -9.40 -5.78
C ILE A 300 -23.73 -10.66 -6.07
N PHE A 301 -23.64 -11.22 -7.27
CA PHE A 301 -24.14 -12.57 -7.53
C PHE A 301 -23.17 -13.59 -6.90
N ARG A 302 -23.39 -13.95 -5.63
CA ARG A 302 -22.75 -15.14 -5.03
C ARG A 302 -23.71 -16.33 -5.20
N GLY A 303 -23.27 -17.35 -5.94
CA GLY A 303 -23.88 -18.69 -5.90
C GLY A 303 -25.10 -18.94 -6.80
N GLN A 304 -25.36 -18.11 -7.82
CA GLN A 304 -26.33 -18.46 -8.87
C GLN A 304 -25.60 -19.05 -10.09
N THR A 305 -26.05 -20.23 -10.53
CA THR A 305 -25.57 -20.90 -11.75
C THR A 305 -26.20 -20.33 -13.03
N GLU A 306 -27.16 -19.42 -12.89
CA GLU A 306 -27.81 -18.70 -13.99
C GLU A 306 -27.92 -17.22 -13.63
N LEU A 307 -27.57 -16.35 -14.58
CA LEU A 307 -27.85 -14.92 -14.47
C LEU A 307 -29.35 -14.67 -14.72
N PRO A 308 -30.01 -13.76 -13.98
CA PRO A 308 -31.34 -13.32 -14.37
C PRO A 308 -31.30 -12.67 -15.76
N PRO A 309 -32.41 -12.71 -16.53
CA PRO A 309 -32.44 -12.16 -17.88
C PRO A 309 -32.03 -10.69 -17.86
N LEU A 310 -30.91 -10.39 -18.51
CA LEU A 310 -30.42 -9.03 -18.70
C LEU A 310 -31.25 -8.39 -19.81
N VAL A 311 -32.26 -7.62 -19.43
CA VAL A 311 -33.07 -6.86 -20.37
C VAL A 311 -32.35 -5.53 -20.65
N GLY A 312 -31.84 -5.35 -21.88
CA GLY A 312 -31.42 -4.03 -22.39
C GLY A 312 -29.92 -3.68 -22.35
N THR A 313 -28.99 -4.65 -22.33
CA THR A 313 -27.55 -4.37 -22.47
C THR A 313 -26.90 -5.17 -23.60
N ASP A 314 -26.19 -4.47 -24.49
CA ASP A 314 -25.38 -5.06 -25.55
C ASP A 314 -24.14 -5.76 -24.94
N ILE A 315 -24.11 -7.10 -24.99
CA ILE A 315 -22.94 -7.89 -24.62
C ILE A 315 -22.17 -8.20 -25.91
N CYS A 316 -20.98 -7.62 -26.07
CA CYS A 316 -20.03 -8.04 -27.10
C CYS A 316 -19.18 -9.20 -26.55
N GLY A 317 -19.19 -10.36 -27.23
CA GLY A 317 -18.75 -11.67 -26.73
C GLY A 317 -17.31 -11.83 -26.20
N VAL A 318 -17.03 -13.02 -25.65
CA VAL A 318 -15.76 -13.37 -24.97
C VAL A 318 -15.20 -14.69 -25.50
N ALA A 319 -13.90 -14.74 -25.80
CA ALA A 319 -13.16 -15.95 -26.14
C ALA A 319 -12.61 -16.67 -24.89
N PRO A 320 -12.29 -17.98 -24.96
CA PRO A 320 -11.80 -18.74 -23.80
C PRO A 320 -10.51 -18.14 -23.21
N GLY A 321 -10.50 -17.88 -21.90
CA GLY A 321 -9.29 -17.48 -21.16
C GLY A 321 -9.17 -16.00 -20.77
N TRP A 322 -10.23 -15.18 -20.95
CA TRP A 322 -10.17 -13.74 -20.62
C TRP A 322 -11.25 -13.29 -19.63
N VAL A 323 -10.92 -12.21 -18.91
CA VAL A 323 -11.73 -11.49 -17.91
C VAL A 323 -13.00 -10.92 -18.55
N VAL A 324 -14.16 -11.16 -17.93
CA VAL A 324 -15.41 -10.51 -18.35
C VAL A 324 -15.48 -9.13 -17.69
N VAL A 325 -15.31 -8.09 -18.50
CA VAL A 325 -15.62 -6.71 -18.11
C VAL A 325 -17.07 -6.45 -18.45
N VAL A 326 -17.96 -6.49 -17.44
CA VAL A 326 -19.36 -6.10 -17.67
C VAL A 326 -19.45 -4.58 -17.51
N LYS A 327 -19.74 -3.91 -18.62
CA LYS A 327 -20.02 -2.48 -18.65
C LYS A 327 -21.50 -2.27 -18.37
N VAL A 328 -21.85 -2.09 -17.09
CA VAL A 328 -23.25 -1.89 -16.67
C VAL A 328 -23.72 -0.45 -16.95
N ASN A 329 -22.77 0.49 -17.15
CA ASN A 329 -22.96 1.91 -17.43
C ASN A 329 -21.60 2.50 -17.92
N PRO A 330 -21.55 3.59 -18.72
CA PRO A 330 -20.30 4.29 -19.08
C PRO A 330 -19.35 4.67 -17.92
N GLN A 331 -19.79 4.59 -16.65
CA GLN A 331 -19.10 5.03 -15.43
C GLN A 331 -18.78 3.91 -14.43
N THR A 332 -19.07 2.64 -14.76
CA THR A 332 -18.82 1.51 -13.83
C THR A 332 -18.18 0.34 -14.57
N VAL A 333 -16.98 -0.04 -14.11
CA VAL A 333 -16.28 -1.27 -14.51
C VAL A 333 -16.44 -2.26 -13.38
N VAL A 334 -17.18 -3.34 -13.60
CA VAL A 334 -17.22 -4.49 -12.70
C VAL A 334 -16.24 -5.53 -13.24
N THR A 335 -15.19 -5.82 -12.48
CA THR A 335 -14.23 -6.88 -12.81
C THR A 335 -14.67 -8.17 -12.13
N LEU A 336 -15.19 -9.13 -12.90
CA LEU A 336 -15.50 -10.47 -12.40
C LEU A 336 -14.24 -11.35 -12.48
N PHE A 337 -13.74 -11.82 -11.34
CA PHE A 337 -12.70 -12.85 -11.28
C PHE A 337 -13.32 -14.22 -10.93
N GLY A 338 -12.98 -15.26 -11.69
CA GLY A 338 -12.98 -16.64 -11.18
C GLY A 338 -14.10 -17.59 -11.59
N VAL A 339 -14.80 -17.42 -12.72
CA VAL A 339 -15.74 -18.46 -13.20
C VAL A 339 -15.19 -19.11 -14.47
N ARG A 340 -14.83 -20.41 -14.39
CA ARG A 340 -14.74 -21.29 -15.55
C ARG A 340 -16.15 -21.42 -16.13
N LEU A 341 -16.55 -20.50 -16.99
CA LEU A 341 -17.82 -20.62 -17.70
C LEU A 341 -17.58 -21.48 -18.96
N PHE A 342 -18.23 -22.64 -19.00
CA PHE A 342 -18.44 -23.36 -20.25
C PHE A 342 -19.30 -22.49 -21.18
N LEU A 343 -18.98 -22.54 -22.47
CA LEU A 343 -19.68 -21.93 -23.61
C LEU A 343 -21.16 -21.60 -23.39
N LEU A 344 -21.60 -20.45 -23.91
CA LEU A 344 -22.81 -20.38 -24.74
C LEU A 344 -22.59 -19.39 -25.90
N LEU A 345 -23.03 -19.82 -27.08
CA LEU A 345 -22.83 -19.21 -28.40
C LEU A 345 -23.73 -18.00 -28.66
N SER A 346 -23.19 -17.09 -29.48
CA SER A 346 -23.73 -16.04 -30.36
C SER A 346 -25.22 -15.67 -30.37
N CYS A 347 -25.45 -14.35 -30.48
CA CYS A 347 -26.03 -13.76 -31.70
C CYS A 347 -24.94 -13.02 -32.47
#